data_AF-X1SBQ6-F1
#
_entry.id   AF-X1SBQ6-F1
#
_cell.length_a   1.000
_cell.length_b   1.000
_cell.length_c   1.000
_cell.angle_alpha   90.00
_cell.angle_beta   90.00
_cell.angle_gamma   90.00
#
_symmetry.space_group_name_H-M   'P 1'
#
loop_
_entity.id
_entity.type
_entity.pdbx_description
1 polymer ?
#
loop_
_entity_poly.entity_id
_entity_poly.type
_entity_poly.pdbx_seq_one_letter_code
_entity_poly.pdbx_strand_id
1 'polypeptide(L)'
;MVLRINGAAEATKEVTIHAGFSKEVTFTISRDIAGTYSVDVDGLIGSFTVKEVPLPPAPPGPPPAPPAPPGINWAILGPILAVVVFLAIFLPIRLIKRRRAA
;
A
#
# COMPACT_ATOMS: atom_id res chain seq x y z
N MET A 1 -9.15 -29.98 28.16
CA MET A 1 -8.11 -28.96 28.18
C MET A 1 -8.25 -28.05 26.99
N VAL A 2 -8.36 -26.75 27.22
CA VAL A 2 -8.61 -25.74 26.19
C VAL A 2 -7.40 -24.81 26.10
N LEU A 3 -6.88 -24.62 24.89
CA LEU A 3 -5.93 -23.58 24.54
C LEU A 3 -6.70 -22.34 24.10
N ARG A 4 -6.39 -21.20 24.70
CA ARG A 4 -6.90 -19.89 24.32
C ARG A 4 -5.75 -18.96 23.95
N ILE A 5 -5.97 -18.16 22.90
CA ILE A 5 -5.08 -17.07 22.51
C ILE A 5 -5.85 -15.77 22.59
N ASN A 6 -5.33 -14.79 23.31
CA ASN A 6 -6.00 -13.51 23.54
C ASN A 6 -7.45 -13.68 24.04
N GLY A 7 -7.69 -14.69 24.88
CA GLY A 7 -9.01 -15.02 25.44
C GLY A 7 -9.93 -15.85 24.53
N ALA A 8 -9.63 -15.97 23.24
CA ALA A 8 -10.39 -16.78 22.28
C ALA A 8 -9.93 -18.25 22.32
N ALA A 9 -10.86 -19.19 22.41
CA ALA A 9 -10.54 -20.61 22.37
C ALA A 9 -10.11 -21.03 20.96
N GLU A 10 -8.90 -21.60 20.84
CA GLU A 10 -8.31 -21.96 19.55
C GLU A 10 -8.20 -23.46 19.33
N ALA A 11 -7.95 -24.22 20.40
CA ALA A 11 -7.90 -25.67 20.34
C ALA A 11 -8.40 -26.29 21.64
N THR A 12 -8.95 -27.49 21.53
CA THR A 12 -9.35 -28.29 22.68
C THR A 12 -8.80 -29.70 22.51
N LYS A 13 -8.26 -30.27 23.60
CA LYS A 13 -7.88 -31.67 23.68
C LYS A 13 -8.59 -32.32 24.86
N GLU A 14 -9.15 -33.49 24.59
CA GLU A 14 -9.67 -34.40 25.60
C GLU A 14 -8.59 -35.43 25.93
N VAL A 15 -8.35 -35.66 27.22
CA VAL A 15 -7.30 -36.56 27.69
C VAL A 15 -7.84 -37.36 28.87
N THR A 16 -7.93 -38.67 28.71
CA THR A 16 -8.23 -39.60 29.80
C THR A 16 -6.93 -39.98 30.51
N ILE A 17 -6.89 -39.84 31.83
CA ILE A 17 -5.73 -40.17 32.67
C ILE A 17 -6.22 -41.05 33.82
N HIS A 18 -5.50 -42.13 34.11
CA HIS A 18 -5.81 -43.00 35.25
C HIS A 18 -5.33 -42.39 36.57
N ALA A 19 -5.96 -42.80 37.67
CA ALA A 19 -5.60 -42.33 39.00
C ALA A 19 -4.11 -42.57 39.30
N GLY A 20 -3.41 -41.54 39.79
CA GLY A 20 -1.99 -41.60 40.12
C GLY A 20 -1.01 -41.41 38.96
N PHE A 21 -1.50 -41.26 37.72
CA PHE A 21 -0.64 -41.01 36.55
C PHE A 21 -0.68 -39.54 36.13
N SER A 22 0.41 -39.08 35.50
CA SER A 22 0.49 -37.80 34.81
C SER A 22 0.64 -38.03 33.31
N LYS A 23 0.20 -37.05 32.51
CA LYS A 23 0.34 -37.09 31.06
C LYS A 23 0.71 -35.70 30.55
N GLU A 24 1.71 -35.66 29.68
CA GLU A 24 2.11 -34.44 28.99
C GLU A 24 1.15 -34.15 27.83
N VAL A 25 0.74 -32.88 27.70
CA VAL A 25 -0.15 -32.42 26.63
C VAL A 25 0.49 -31.24 25.93
N THR A 26 0.86 -31.43 24.67
CA THR A 26 1.47 -30.38 23.85
C THR A 26 0.44 -29.76 22.91
N PHE A 27 0.45 -28.43 22.82
CA PHE A 27 -0.22 -27.67 21.78
C PHE A 27 0.81 -26.97 20.91
N THR A 28 0.55 -26.89 19.61
CA THR A 28 1.42 -26.23 18.63
C THR A 28 0.62 -25.14 17.95
N ILE A 29 1.19 -23.92 17.92
CA ILE A 29 0.56 -22.76 17.29
C ILE A 29 1.63 -21.91 16.59
N SER A 30 1.26 -21.34 15.44
CA SER A 30 2.06 -20.38 14.69
C SER A 30 1.28 -19.08 14.48
N ARG A 31 2.00 -17.96 14.45
CA ARG A 31 1.45 -16.62 14.18
C ARG A 31 2.39 -15.85 13.27
N ASP A 32 1.85 -15.31 12.20
CA ASP A 32 2.62 -14.59 11.18
C ASP A 32 2.57 -13.07 11.38
N ILE A 33 1.57 -12.58 12.11
CA ILE A 33 1.37 -11.16 12.36
C ILE A 33 2.21 -10.76 13.56
N ALA A 34 3.02 -9.72 13.39
CA ALA A 34 3.80 -9.14 14.49
C ALA A 34 2.89 -8.66 15.61
N GLY A 35 3.25 -8.98 16.85
CA GLY A 35 2.44 -8.65 18.02
C GLY A 35 2.69 -9.57 19.20
N THR A 36 2.18 -9.15 20.36
CA THR A 36 2.19 -9.97 21.57
C THR A 36 0.88 -10.74 21.68
N TYR A 37 1.00 -12.04 21.89
CA TYR A 37 -0.11 -12.96 22.07
C TYR A 37 -0.11 -13.50 23.49
N SER A 38 -1.22 -13.33 24.19
CA SER A 38 -1.46 -14.00 25.48
C SER A 38 -1.91 -15.43 25.21
N VAL A 39 -1.31 -16.38 25.93
CA VAL A 39 -1.62 -17.80 25.88
C VAL A 39 -2.24 -18.20 27.21
N ASP A 40 -3.36 -18.91 27.17
CA ASP A 40 -4.00 -19.49 28.34
C ASP A 40 -4.27 -20.97 28.04
N VAL A 41 -3.79 -21.86 28.91
CA VAL A 41 -4.07 -23.29 28.83
C VAL A 41 -4.65 -23.76 30.16
N ASP A 42 -5.96 -24.01 30.17
CA ASP A 42 -6.71 -24.38 31.38
C ASP A 42 -6.41 -23.46 32.60
N GLY A 43 -6.22 -22.16 32.38
CA GLY A 43 -5.95 -21.16 33.41
C GLY A 43 -4.46 -20.86 33.64
N LEU A 44 -3.55 -21.61 33.01
CA LEU A 44 -2.11 -21.29 33.03
C LEU A 44 -1.82 -20.24 31.96
N ILE A 45 -1.41 -19.05 32.41
CA ILE A 45 -1.20 -17.89 31.53
C ILE A 45 0.28 -17.73 31.19
N GLY A 46 0.56 -17.50 29.91
CA GLY A 46 1.85 -17.08 29.37
C GLY A 46 1.67 -16.10 28.22
N SER A 47 2.77 -15.75 27.55
CA SER A 47 2.73 -14.92 26.35
C SER A 47 3.94 -15.14 25.46
N PHE A 48 3.78 -14.92 24.16
CA PHE A 48 4.90 -14.84 23.22
C PHE A 48 4.73 -13.62 22.30
N THR A 49 5.85 -13.10 21.80
CA THR A 49 5.86 -11.96 20.88
C THR A 49 6.39 -12.38 19.52
N VAL A 50 5.59 -12.19 18.48
CA VAL A 50 6.00 -12.30 17.08
C VAL A 50 6.64 -10.97 16.69
N LYS A 51 7.89 -11.03 16.22
CA LYS A 51 8.61 -9.86 15.74
C LYS A 51 8.35 -9.66 14.27
N GLU A 52 8.28 -8.40 13.87
CA GLU A 52 8.28 -8.05 12.45
C GLU A 52 9.61 -8.43 11.82
N VAL A 53 9.56 -8.97 10.60
CA VAL A 53 10.77 -9.23 9.82
C VAL A 53 11.31 -7.87 9.36
N PRO A 54 12.56 -7.51 9.71
CA PRO A 54 13.15 -6.28 9.21
C PRO A 54 13.13 -6.28 7.69
N LEU A 55 12.61 -5.20 7.09
CA LEU A 55 12.71 -5.00 5.65
C LEU A 55 14.20 -5.04 5.27
N PRO A 56 14.57 -5.73 4.18
CA PRO A 56 15.92 -5.61 3.64
C PRO A 56 16.28 -4.13 3.46
N PRO A 57 17.54 -3.73 3.70
CA PRO A 57 17.97 -2.38 3.39
C PRO A 57 17.60 -2.08 1.95
N ALA A 58 16.98 -0.91 1.72
CA ALA A 58 16.62 -0.50 0.38
C ALA A 58 17.85 -0.63 -0.53
N PRO A 59 17.71 -1.18 -1.75
CA PRO A 59 18.78 -1.11 -2.73
C PRO A 59 19.30 0.33 -2.81
N PRO A 60 20.62 0.54 -3.05
CA PRO A 60 21.13 1.87 -3.35
C PRO A 60 20.19 2.51 -4.36
N GLY A 61 19.65 3.68 -4.03
CA GLY A 61 18.69 4.36 -4.88
C GLY A 61 19.24 4.47 -6.31
N PRO A 62 18.37 4.51 -7.34
CA PRO A 62 18.82 4.77 -8.70
C PRO A 62 19.72 6.02 -8.67
N PRO A 63 20.85 6.04 -9.41
CA PRO A 63 21.62 7.26 -9.57
C PRO A 63 20.65 8.38 -9.98
N PRO A 64 20.84 9.61 -9.49
CA PRO A 64 19.93 10.72 -9.76
C PRO A 64 19.61 10.76 -11.25
N ALA A 65 18.32 10.64 -11.57
CA ALA A 65 17.86 10.59 -12.95
C ALA A 65 18.43 11.81 -13.69
N PRO A 66 18.88 11.66 -14.94
CA PRO A 66 19.20 12.80 -15.78
C PRO A 66 18.06 13.82 -15.70
N PRO A 67 18.36 15.13 -15.61
CA PRO A 67 17.32 16.15 -15.60
C PRO A 67 16.40 15.90 -16.80
N ALA A 68 15.09 15.82 -16.53
CA ALA A 68 14.10 15.57 -17.56
C ALA A 68 14.31 16.58 -18.71
N PRO A 69 14.21 16.15 -19.98
CA PRO A 69 14.33 17.09 -21.09
C PRO A 69 13.34 18.24 -20.87
N PRO A 70 13.75 19.50 -21.14
CA PRO A 70 12.88 20.65 -20.91
C PRO A 70 11.55 20.44 -21.64
N GLY A 71 10.47 20.43 -20.87
CA GLY A 71 9.12 20.31 -21.41
C GLY A 71 8.76 21.52 -22.28
N ILE A 72 7.88 21.30 -23.25
CA ILE A 72 7.36 22.36 -24.11
C ILE A 72 6.52 23.33 -23.25
N ASN A 73 6.95 24.59 -23.16
CA ASN A 73 6.27 25.63 -22.38
C ASN A 73 5.02 26.15 -23.10
N TRP A 74 3.88 25.47 -22.91
CA TRP A 74 2.57 25.86 -23.44
C TRP A 74 2.15 27.29 -23.11
N ALA A 75 2.61 27.85 -21.98
CA ALA A 75 2.34 29.23 -21.59
C ALA A 75 2.91 30.26 -22.59
N ILE A 76 3.99 29.93 -23.30
CA ILE A 76 4.60 30.80 -24.32
C ILE A 76 3.98 30.52 -25.70
N LEU A 77 3.77 29.24 -26.04
CA LEU A 77 3.25 28.85 -27.35
C LEU A 77 1.73 29.10 -27.51
N GLY A 78 0.96 28.99 -26.44
CA GLY A 78 -0.50 29.19 -26.44
C GLY A 78 -0.96 30.55 -27.00
N PRO A 79 -0.45 31.70 -26.48
CA PRO A 79 -0.86 33.01 -27.01
C PRO A 79 -0.40 33.23 -28.46
N ILE A 80 0.78 32.73 -28.83
CA ILE A 80 1.29 32.85 -30.21
C ILE A 80 0.39 32.08 -31.18
N LEU A 81 0.05 30.83 -30.84
CA LEU A 81 -0.83 30.00 -31.67
C LEU A 81 -2.23 30.63 -31.80
N ALA A 82 -2.78 31.18 -30.71
CA ALA A 82 -4.07 31.86 -30.73
C ALA A 82 -4.09 33.09 -31.65
N VAL A 83 -3.03 33.90 -31.65
CA VAL A 83 -2.91 35.08 -32.53
C VAL A 83 -2.80 34.66 -34.00
N VAL A 84 -2.01 33.65 -34.33
CA VAL A 84 -1.88 33.17 -35.72
C VAL A 84 -3.22 32.62 -36.24
N VAL A 85 -3.91 31.80 -35.43
CA VAL A 85 -5.24 31.28 -35.80
C VAL A 85 -6.25 32.42 -35.95
N PHE A 86 -6.23 33.39 -35.04
CA PHE A 86 -7.10 34.56 -35.12
C PHE A 86 -6.85 35.38 -36.39
N LEU A 87 -5.58 35.65 -36.73
CA LEU A 87 -5.23 36.36 -37.97
C LEU A 87 -5.62 35.56 -39.22
N ALA A 88 -5.35 34.25 -39.25
CA ALA A 88 -5.70 33.39 -40.37
C ALA A 88 -7.22 33.32 -40.61
N ILE A 89 -8.04 33.43 -39.56
CA ILE A 89 -9.50 33.45 -39.68
C ILE A 89 -10.01 34.87 -39.98
N PHE A 90 -9.50 35.89 -39.29
CA PHE A 90 -10.08 37.22 -39.31
C PHE A 90 -9.65 38.07 -40.51
N LEU A 91 -8.41 37.88 -41.00
CA LEU A 91 -7.90 38.58 -42.18
C LEU A 91 -8.69 38.25 -43.47
N PRO A 92 -8.97 36.97 -43.83
CA PRO A 92 -9.79 36.66 -44.99
C PRO A 92 -11.24 37.11 -44.81
N ILE A 93 -11.83 37.02 -43.61
CA ILE A 93 -13.20 37.52 -43.35
C ILE A 93 -13.28 39.03 -43.61
N ARG A 94 -12.29 39.81 -43.15
CA ARG A 94 -12.24 41.26 -43.43
C ARG A 94 -12.04 41.57 -44.92
N LEU A 95 -11.20 40.81 -45.61
CA LEU A 95 -10.97 40.98 -47.06
C LEU A 95 -12.22 40.64 -47.88
N ILE A 96 -12.95 39.58 -47.52
CA ILE A 96 -14.21 39.19 -48.17
C ILE A 96 -15.29 40.25 -47.92
N LYS A 97 -15.41 40.77 -46.70
CA LYS A 97 -16.40 41.80 -46.37
C LYS A 97 -16.09 43.13 -47.08
N ARG A 98 -14.82 43.50 -47.22
CA ARG A 98 -14.39 44.71 -47.95
C ARG A 98 -14.66 44.60 -49.46
N ARG A 99 -14.50 43.42 -50.05
CA ARG A 99 -14.83 43.16 -51.47
C ARG A 99 -16.33 43.20 -51.77
N ARG A 100 -17.20 42.96 -50.77
CA ARG A 100 -18.66 43.06 -50.92
C ARG A 100 -19.22 44.46 -50.66
N ALA A 101 -18.39 45.39 -50.20
CA ALA A 101 -18.77 46.77 -49.88
C ALA A 101 -18.25 47.79 -50.92
N ALA A 102 -17.76 47.32 -52.06
CA ALA A 102 -17.28 48.11 -53.19
C ALA A 102 -18.01 47.68 -54.47
#